data_AF-A0A967LBT6-F1
#
_entry.id   AF-A0A967LBT6-F1
#
_cell.length_a   1.000
_cell.length_b   1.000
_cell.length_c   1.000
_cell.angle_alpha   90.00
_cell.angle_beta   90.00
_cell.angle_gamma   90.00
#
_symmetry.space_group_name_H-M   'P 1'
#
loop_
_entity.id
_entity.type
_entity.pdbx_description
1 polymer ?
#
loop_
_entity_poly.entity_id
_entity_poly.type
_entity_poly.pdbx_seq_one_letter_code
_entity_poly.pdbx_strand_id
1 'polypeptide(L)'
;GGPLDMRMDPGGQLTAADVVNTWGEEDLARIFRELGEERKSRSVARSIVRRRAARPFADTLDLAGCVAGVVGHSGRIHPATRVFQALRMTVNRELEALESALEAAP
;
A
#
# COMPACT_ATOMS: atom_id res chain seq x y z
N GLY A 1 12.26 6.18 -7.57
CA GLY A 1 12.05 6.69 -6.20
C GLY A 1 12.94 5.93 -5.26
N GLY A 2 12.68 5.99 -3.96
CA GLY A 2 13.27 5.06 -2.99
C GLY A 2 12.58 3.68 -3.03
N PRO A 3 13.12 2.67 -2.32
CA PRO A 3 12.52 1.34 -2.24
C PRO A 3 11.07 1.40 -1.73
N LEU A 4 10.21 0.53 -2.27
CA LEU A 4 8.82 0.40 -1.82
C LEU A 4 8.74 -0.44 -0.53
N ASP A 5 9.32 0.06 0.55
CA ASP A 5 9.44 -0.65 1.83
C ASP A 5 8.32 -0.23 2.81
N MET A 6 8.30 1.04 3.22
CA MET A 6 7.36 1.66 4.18
C MET A 6 7.32 1.07 5.61
N ARG A 7 8.18 0.10 5.95
CA ARG A 7 8.33 -0.35 7.34
C ARG A 7 8.98 0.73 8.21
N MET A 8 8.48 0.90 9.42
CA MET A 8 9.13 1.70 10.47
C MET A 8 10.21 0.88 11.18
N ASP A 9 9.94 -0.40 11.45
CA ASP A 9 10.92 -1.37 11.94
C ASP A 9 11.57 -2.13 10.77
N PRO A 10 12.90 -2.00 10.54
CA PRO A 10 13.62 -2.77 9.53
C PRO A 10 13.50 -4.29 9.65
N GLY A 11 13.15 -4.80 10.85
CA GLY A 11 12.91 -6.21 11.13
C GLY A 11 11.52 -6.73 10.72
N GLY A 12 10.57 -5.85 10.35
CA GLY A 12 9.21 -6.25 10.01
C GLY A 12 9.15 -7.19 8.80
N GLN A 13 8.26 -8.19 8.83
CA GLN A 13 8.20 -9.23 7.80
C GLN A 13 7.46 -8.82 6.51
N LEU A 14 6.61 -7.79 6.59
CA LEU A 14 5.77 -7.34 5.47
C LEU A 14 6.25 -5.99 4.96
N THR A 15 6.58 -5.88 3.68
CA THR A 15 6.86 -4.59 3.02
C THR A 15 5.68 -4.11 2.18
N ALA A 16 5.67 -2.83 1.82
CA ALA A 16 4.69 -2.32 0.86
C ALA A 16 4.82 -2.99 -0.51
N ALA A 17 6.04 -3.37 -0.93
CA ALA A 17 6.27 -4.14 -2.13
C ALA A 17 5.60 -5.52 -2.05
N ASP A 18 5.69 -6.20 -0.91
CA ASP A 18 5.03 -7.50 -0.71
C ASP A 18 3.52 -7.35 -0.85
N VAL A 19 2.92 -6.37 -0.17
CA VAL A 19 1.47 -6.09 -0.26
C VAL A 19 1.05 -5.87 -1.71
N VAL A 20 1.64 -4.91 -2.42
CA VAL A 20 1.17 -4.57 -3.78
C VAL A 20 1.50 -5.64 -4.81
N ASN A 21 2.54 -6.46 -4.59
CA ASN A 21 2.94 -7.48 -5.56
C ASN A 21 2.27 -8.84 -5.33
N THR A 22 1.77 -9.13 -4.12
CA THR A 22 1.26 -10.47 -3.77
C THR A 22 -0.23 -10.51 -3.43
N TRP A 23 -0.80 -9.46 -2.82
CA TRP A 23 -2.20 -9.50 -2.35
C TRP A 23 -3.21 -9.48 -3.50
N GLY A 24 -4.40 -10.05 -3.29
CA GLY A 24 -5.47 -10.06 -4.28
C GLY A 24 -6.04 -8.66 -4.59
N GLU A 25 -6.74 -8.52 -5.73
CA GLU A 25 -7.40 -7.26 -6.11
C GLU A 25 -8.39 -6.79 -5.03
N GLU A 26 -9.16 -7.72 -4.45
CA GLU A 26 -10.17 -7.39 -3.44
C GLU A 26 -9.54 -6.91 -2.12
N ASP A 27 -8.46 -7.56 -1.67
CA ASP A 27 -7.75 -7.16 -0.45
C ASP A 27 -7.08 -5.80 -0.61
N LEU A 28 -6.46 -5.55 -1.76
CA LEU A 28 -5.90 -4.24 -2.10
C LEU A 28 -6.98 -3.16 -2.12
N ALA A 29 -8.11 -3.43 -2.78
CA ALA A 29 -9.24 -2.49 -2.82
C ALA A 29 -9.78 -2.22 -1.41
N ARG A 30 -9.86 -3.24 -0.56
CA ARG A 30 -10.30 -3.13 0.84
C ARG A 30 -9.39 -2.17 1.62
N ILE A 31 -8.08 -2.40 1.66
CA ILE A 31 -7.17 -1.54 2.42
C ILE A 31 -7.12 -0.10 1.88
N PHE A 32 -7.15 0.09 0.56
CA PHE A 32 -7.13 1.44 -0.02
C PHE A 32 -8.41 2.21 0.31
N ARG A 33 -9.54 1.51 0.42
CA ARG A 33 -10.82 2.12 0.83
C ARG A 33 -10.86 2.39 2.33
N GLU A 34 -10.55 1.41 3.16
CA GLU A 34 -10.77 1.46 4.61
C GLU A 34 -9.68 2.24 5.35
N LEU A 35 -8.43 2.09 4.95
CA LEU A 35 -7.29 2.75 5.60
C LEU A 35 -6.88 4.04 4.90
N GLY A 36 -7.03 4.08 3.56
CA GLY A 36 -6.62 5.23 2.74
C GLY A 36 -7.75 6.17 2.36
N GLU A 37 -9.01 5.79 2.58
CA GLU A 37 -10.20 6.54 2.12
C GLU A 37 -10.18 6.83 0.60
N GLU A 38 -9.55 5.96 -0.20
CA GLU A 38 -9.42 6.13 -1.64
C GLU A 38 -10.73 5.76 -2.36
N ARG A 39 -11.39 6.78 -2.93
CA ARG A 39 -12.67 6.64 -3.64
C ARG A 39 -12.57 5.75 -4.87
N LYS A 40 -11.42 5.77 -5.57
CA LYS A 40 -11.13 4.93 -6.74
C LYS A 40 -10.40 3.63 -6.36
N SER A 41 -10.48 3.19 -5.11
CA SER A 41 -9.81 1.99 -4.57
C SER A 41 -9.89 0.76 -5.47
N ARG A 42 -11.08 0.39 -5.94
CA ARG A 42 -11.26 -0.77 -6.86
C ARG A 42 -10.49 -0.60 -8.18
N SER A 43 -10.57 0.57 -8.80
CA SER A 43 -9.87 0.86 -10.05
C SER A 43 -8.35 0.89 -9.87
N VAL A 44 -7.87 1.43 -8.75
CA VAL A 44 -6.45 1.45 -8.40
C VAL A 44 -5.93 0.03 -8.18
N ALA A 45 -6.63 -0.77 -7.37
CA ALA A 45 -6.26 -2.16 -7.10
C ALA A 45 -6.18 -2.99 -8.39
N ARG A 46 -7.19 -2.90 -9.26
CA ARG A 46 -7.18 -3.55 -10.57
C ARG A 46 -5.98 -3.14 -11.42
N SER A 47 -5.67 -1.84 -11.45
CA SER A 47 -4.54 -1.32 -12.22
C SER A 47 -3.21 -1.88 -11.70
N ILE A 48 -3.04 -1.93 -10.37
CA ILE A 48 -1.85 -2.51 -9.72
C ILE A 48 -1.71 -3.99 -10.07
N VAL A 49 -2.78 -4.80 -9.89
CA VAL A 49 -2.75 -6.24 -10.19
C VAL A 49 -2.45 -6.51 -11.65
N ARG A 50 -3.07 -5.75 -12.57
CA ARG A 50 -2.79 -5.86 -14.00
C ARG A 50 -1.35 -5.48 -14.32
N ARG A 51 -0.87 -4.37 -13.77
CA ARG A 51 0.48 -3.86 -14.05
C ARG A 51 1.52 -4.84 -13.53
N ARG A 52 1.43 -5.28 -12.27
CA ARG A 52 2.45 -6.13 -11.64
C ARG A 52 2.70 -7.44 -12.37
N ALA A 53 1.69 -7.97 -13.06
CA ALA A 53 1.82 -9.16 -13.89
C ALA A 53 2.83 -8.98 -15.05
N ALA A 54 3.00 -7.76 -15.56
CA ALA A 54 4.01 -7.43 -16.56
C ALA A 54 5.35 -7.02 -15.92
N ARG A 55 5.30 -6.24 -14.85
CA ARG A 55 6.49 -5.80 -14.11
C ARG A 55 6.15 -5.54 -12.63
N PRO A 56 6.76 -6.26 -11.67
CA PRO A 56 6.58 -5.98 -10.26
C PRO A 56 6.98 -4.56 -9.86
N PHE A 57 6.33 -4.01 -8.84
CA PHE A 57 6.67 -2.71 -8.25
C PHE A 57 7.87 -2.86 -7.32
N ALA A 58 8.90 -2.04 -7.52
CA ALA A 58 10.10 -2.05 -6.68
C ALA A 58 10.34 -0.71 -5.95
N ASP A 59 9.82 0.40 -6.50
CA ASP A 59 10.09 1.73 -5.98
C ASP A 59 8.83 2.60 -5.90
N THR A 60 8.91 3.64 -5.09
CA THR A 60 7.76 4.50 -4.77
C THR A 60 7.29 5.36 -5.94
N LEU A 61 8.17 5.78 -6.85
CA LEU A 61 7.75 6.61 -7.99
C LEU A 61 6.99 5.78 -9.02
N ASP A 62 7.41 4.54 -9.22
CA ASP A 62 6.74 3.60 -10.10
C ASP A 62 5.30 3.31 -9.67
N LEU A 63 5.09 3.01 -8.38
CA LEU A 63 3.75 2.85 -7.83
C LEU A 63 2.94 4.16 -7.91
N ALA A 64 3.55 5.29 -7.55
CA ALA A 64 2.88 6.59 -7.60
C ALA A 64 2.40 6.94 -9.01
N GLY A 65 3.18 6.62 -10.05
CA GLY A 65 2.80 6.82 -11.45
C GLY A 65 1.61 5.95 -11.86
N CYS A 66 1.61 4.67 -11.48
CA CYS A 66 0.49 3.78 -11.74
C CYS A 66 -0.82 4.28 -11.09
N VAL A 67 -0.75 4.71 -9.83
CA VAL A 67 -1.90 5.26 -9.10
C VAL A 67 -2.36 6.57 -9.73
N ALA A 68 -1.43 7.48 -10.03
CA ALA A 68 -1.75 8.77 -10.62
C ALA A 68 -2.43 8.65 -12.00
N GLY A 69 -2.05 7.65 -12.81
CA GLY A 69 -2.70 7.35 -14.08
C GLY A 69 -4.18 6.94 -13.95
N VAL A 70 -4.60 6.42 -12.80
CA VAL A 70 -5.99 6.02 -12.52
C VAL A 70 -6.77 7.13 -11.81
N VAL A 71 -6.16 7.72 -10.78
CA VAL A 71 -6.82 8.70 -9.93
C VAL A 71 -6.94 10.04 -10.65
N GLY A 72 -5.93 10.41 -11.43
CA GLY A 72 -5.82 11.74 -12.04
C GLY A 72 -5.37 12.79 -11.03
N HIS A 73 -4.74 13.85 -11.52
CA HIS A 73 -4.30 14.94 -10.66
C HIS A 73 -5.48 15.88 -10.35
N SER A 74 -5.90 15.93 -9.09
CA SER A 74 -6.96 16.85 -8.66
C SER A 74 -6.62 17.44 -7.29
N GLY A 75 -6.59 18.77 -7.21
CA GLY A 75 -6.29 19.49 -5.97
C GLY A 75 -4.80 19.59 -5.64
N ARG A 76 -4.48 19.92 -4.39
CA ARG A 76 -3.11 20.19 -3.93
C ARG A 76 -2.35 18.95 -3.46
N ILE A 77 -3.06 17.86 -3.17
CA ILE A 77 -2.48 16.64 -2.63
C ILE A 77 -2.15 15.69 -3.79
N HIS A 78 -0.99 15.04 -3.72
CA HIS A 78 -0.60 14.08 -4.74
C HIS A 78 -1.61 12.92 -4.81
N PRO A 79 -2.05 12.48 -6.01
CA PRO A 79 -3.10 11.46 -6.15
C PRO A 79 -2.79 10.12 -5.46
N ALA A 80 -1.50 9.80 -5.32
CA ALA A 80 -1.06 8.58 -4.65
C ALA A 80 -1.05 8.67 -3.12
N THR A 81 -1.18 9.86 -2.51
CA THR A 81 -0.98 10.05 -1.06
C THR A 81 -1.84 9.10 -0.22
N ARG A 82 -3.12 8.93 -0.57
CA ARG A 82 -4.05 8.03 0.12
C ARG A 82 -3.67 6.56 0.05
N VAL A 83 -3.20 6.12 -1.12
CA VAL A 83 -2.72 4.74 -1.34
C VAL A 83 -1.47 4.48 -0.50
N PHE A 84 -0.53 5.43 -0.48
CA PHE A 84 0.68 5.32 0.34
C PHE A 84 0.37 5.34 1.84
N GLN A 85 -0.61 6.13 2.28
CA GLN A 85 -1.08 6.12 3.66
C GLN A 85 -1.65 4.75 4.06
N ALA A 86 -2.51 4.16 3.21
CA ALA A 86 -3.07 2.83 3.44
C ALA A 86 -1.99 1.76 3.53
N LEU A 87 -1.01 1.79 2.62
CA LEU A 87 0.11 0.84 2.63
C LEU A 87 0.94 0.98 3.90
N ARG A 88 1.28 2.21 4.30
CA ARG A 88 2.01 2.46 5.55
C ARG A 88 1.24 1.94 6.77
N MET A 89 -0.07 2.18 6.84
CA MET A 89 -0.89 1.65 7.94
C MET A 89 -0.94 0.13 7.91
N THR A 90 -1.06 -0.49 6.74
CA THR A 90 -1.10 -1.95 6.58
C THR A 90 0.20 -2.59 7.06
N VAL A 91 1.34 -2.09 6.55
CA VAL A 91 2.68 -2.60 6.85
C VAL A 91 3.02 -2.47 8.33
N ASN A 92 2.65 -1.34 8.95
CA ASN A 92 3.04 -1.07 10.35
C ASN A 92 2.01 -1.56 11.38
N ARG A 93 0.75 -1.83 11.00
CA ARG A 93 -0.24 -2.42 11.93
C ARG A 93 0.07 -3.86 12.31
N GLU A 94 0.81 -4.58 11.49
CA GLU A 94 1.28 -5.92 11.85
C GLU A 94 2.27 -5.85 13.02
N LEU A 95 3.09 -4.79 13.09
CA LEU A 95 3.94 -4.52 14.23
C LEU A 95 3.11 -4.15 15.47
N GLU A 96 2.13 -3.24 15.34
CA GLU A 96 1.24 -2.86 16.46
C GLU A 96 0.49 -4.09 17.04
N ALA A 97 0.06 -5.02 16.19
CA ALA A 97 -0.60 -6.26 16.60
C ALA A 97 0.36 -7.22 17.32
N LEU A 98 1.61 -7.33 16.86
CA LEU A 98 2.65 -8.14 17.49
C LEU A 98 3.08 -7.58 18.85
N GLU A 99 3.30 -6.26 18.95
CA GLU A 99 3.64 -5.58 20.19
C GLU A 99 2.51 -5.74 21.23
N SER A 100 1.25 -5.53 20.81
CA SER A 100 0.09 -5.73 21.68
C SER A 100 -0.04 -7.17 22.18
N ALA A 101 0.33 -8.16 21.37
CA ALA A 101 0.29 -9.57 21.76
C ALA A 101 1.41 -9.94 22.76
N LEU A 102 2.59 -9.30 22.65
CA LEU A 102 3.69 -9.49 23.59
C LEU A 102 3.41 -8.84 24.94
N GLU A 103 2.79 -7.66 24.96
CA GLU A 103 2.35 -7.00 26.19
C GLU A 103 1.17 -7.72 26.88
N ALA A 104 0.35 -8.43 26.11
CA ALA A 104 -0.77 -9.21 26.62
C ALA A 104 -0.38 -10.62 27.13
N ALA A 105 0.89 -11.03 26.96
CA ALA A 105 1.40 -12.28 27.51
C ALA A 105 1.84 -12.07 28.98
N PRO A 106 1.34 -12.88 29.94
CA PRO A 106 1.63 -12.72 31.37
C PRO A 106 3.07 -13.07 31.78
#